data_AF-A0AAD5LIF7-F1
#
_entry.id   AF-A0AAD5LIF7-F1
#
_cell.length_a   1.000
_cell.length_b   1.000
_cell.length_c   1.000
_cell.angle_alpha   90.00
_cell.angle_beta   90.00
_cell.angle_gamma   90.00
#
_symmetry.space_group_name_H-M   'P 1'
#
loop_
_entity.id
_entity.type
_entity.pdbx_description
1 polymer ?
#
loop_
_entity_poly.entity_id
_entity_poly.type
_entity_poly.pdbx_seq_one_letter_code
_entity_poly.pdbx_strand_id
1 'polypeptide(L)'
;MQLFNLVLVFGVVAYASACSQTPGTTTTTVTTTVTTVTADDEGEAGLLSANDRRIIRKTWDQAKKDGDVPPQILFRFIKAHPEYQKMFKSFADVPQAELLSNGNFLAQAYTILAGLNVVIQSLSSQELVANQINALGGAHQPRGATPIMFEQFGEVAEEVLAEELGSAFNAEARQAWKNGMRALVTGITRNLKKAEDLADPQTKLTPHQIRDVQTSWENIRADRNSMVSAIFIKLFKETPRTQKHFVKFASVAIDALPENAEYNKQVALVADRLDTIISAMNDKLQLLGNINYMRYTHQPPRAIARERFEDFARLLLDVLSSKGVSADDMDSWRGVLTIFVDGVSPRQ
;
A
#
# COMPACT_ATOMS: atom_id res chain seq x y z
N MET A 1 22.90 23.33 -9.49
CA MET A 1 23.94 22.39 -8.99
C MET A 1 23.33 21.46 -7.96
N GLN A 2 23.12 20.20 -8.34
CA GLN A 2 23.42 18.96 -7.60
C GLN A 2 22.56 17.85 -8.20
N LEU A 3 23.10 17.25 -9.27
CA LEU A 3 22.74 15.92 -9.74
C LEU A 3 23.35 14.93 -8.75
N PHE A 4 22.53 14.12 -8.06
CA PHE A 4 23.03 12.91 -7.43
C PHE A 4 21.98 11.78 -7.48
N ASN A 5 22.39 10.71 -8.19
CA ASN A 5 22.07 9.30 -8.01
C ASN A 5 20.70 8.74 -8.45
N LEU A 6 20.63 8.36 -9.74
CA LEU A 6 19.69 7.35 -10.26
C LEU A 6 20.39 6.13 -10.89
N VAL A 7 21.61 5.78 -10.47
CA VAL A 7 22.39 4.66 -11.04
C VAL A 7 22.78 3.58 -10.01
N LEU A 8 22.21 3.58 -8.80
CA LEU A 8 22.70 2.74 -7.70
C LEU A 8 21.69 1.71 -7.16
N VAL A 9 20.97 1.00 -8.03
CA VAL A 9 20.16 -0.18 -7.61
C VAL A 9 20.42 -1.45 -8.44
N PHE A 10 21.29 -1.44 -9.46
CA PHE A 10 21.55 -2.65 -10.27
C PHE A 10 23.04 -2.96 -10.49
N GLY A 11 23.86 -2.78 -9.45
CA GLY A 11 25.31 -2.97 -9.53
C GLY A 11 25.90 -3.69 -8.32
N VAL A 12 25.40 -4.86 -7.97
CA VAL A 12 26.12 -5.80 -7.08
C VAL A 12 25.88 -7.21 -7.61
N VAL A 13 26.69 -7.64 -8.57
CA VAL A 13 27.38 -8.95 -8.67
C VAL A 13 28.26 -8.83 -9.93
N ALA A 14 29.53 -9.23 -9.80
CA ALA A 14 30.56 -9.29 -10.85
C ALA A 14 31.33 -7.98 -11.16
N TYR A 15 32.20 -7.56 -10.23
CA TYR A 15 33.54 -7.08 -10.59
C TYR A 15 34.48 -7.18 -9.39
N ALA A 16 35.07 -8.35 -9.18
CA ALA A 16 36.24 -8.51 -8.31
C ALA A 16 37.08 -9.68 -8.83
N SER A 17 37.87 -9.46 -9.87
CA SER A 17 39.06 -10.26 -10.17
C SER A 17 39.94 -9.61 -11.24
N ALA A 18 41.25 -9.64 -10.96
CA ALA A 18 42.42 -9.24 -11.76
C ALA A 18 42.77 -7.73 -11.73
N CYS A 19 43.94 -7.22 -11.35
CA CYS A 19 45.28 -7.70 -10.93
C CYS A 19 45.90 -6.53 -10.10
N SER A 20 46.75 -6.72 -9.08
CA SER A 20 48.18 -7.02 -9.19
C SER A 20 48.80 -7.40 -7.82
N GLN A 21 49.78 -8.30 -7.86
CA GLN A 21 50.43 -8.97 -6.73
C GLN A 21 51.51 -8.13 -6.01
N THR A 22 51.74 -8.40 -4.72
CA THR A 22 53.05 -8.75 -4.08
C THR A 22 52.82 -9.16 -2.59
N PRO A 23 53.76 -9.88 -1.93
CA PRO A 23 53.44 -11.16 -1.28
C PRO A 23 53.38 -11.13 0.26
N GLY A 24 52.47 -11.91 0.81
CA GLY A 24 52.40 -12.26 2.24
C GLY A 24 51.63 -13.56 2.41
N THR A 25 52.33 -14.59 2.89
CA THR A 25 51.96 -16.00 2.92
C THR A 25 50.77 -16.28 3.85
N THR A 26 49.70 -16.93 3.36
CA THR A 26 48.90 -17.92 4.10
C THR A 26 48.14 -18.77 3.08
N THR A 27 48.50 -20.06 2.98
CA THR A 27 47.83 -21.03 2.11
C THR A 27 46.54 -21.50 2.77
N THR A 28 45.39 -21.15 2.22
CA THR A 28 44.12 -21.81 2.51
C THR A 28 43.61 -22.44 1.23
N THR A 29 43.68 -23.76 1.15
CA THR A 29 43.17 -24.55 0.02
C THR A 29 41.65 -24.49 0.04
N VAL A 30 41.05 -23.70 -0.85
CA VAL A 30 39.61 -23.72 -1.12
C VAL A 30 39.37 -24.57 -2.35
N THR A 31 38.72 -25.71 -2.16
CA THR A 31 38.26 -26.58 -3.26
C THR A 31 37.11 -25.89 -3.99
N THR A 32 37.39 -25.27 -5.13
CA THR A 32 36.35 -24.72 -6.01
C THR A 32 35.72 -25.86 -6.81
N THR A 33 34.53 -26.30 -6.41
CA THR A 33 33.68 -27.15 -7.25
C THR A 33 33.08 -26.28 -8.35
N VAL A 34 33.65 -26.36 -9.56
CA VAL A 34 33.06 -25.77 -10.77
C VAL A 34 31.79 -26.56 -11.08
N THR A 35 30.64 -26.04 -10.67
CA THR A 35 29.35 -26.56 -11.11
C THR A 35 29.06 -25.94 -12.47
N THR A 36 29.29 -26.70 -13.54
CA THR A 36 28.75 -26.38 -14.86
C THR A 36 27.25 -26.27 -14.76
N VAL A 37 26.71 -25.07 -14.96
CA VAL A 37 25.27 -24.80 -15.09
C VAL A 37 24.80 -25.46 -16.39
N THR A 38 24.27 -26.66 -16.30
CA THR A 38 23.48 -27.26 -17.38
C THR A 38 22.15 -26.49 -17.47
N ALA A 39 21.91 -25.93 -18.64
CA ALA A 39 20.65 -25.33 -19.01
C ALA A 39 19.53 -26.38 -18.99
N ASP A 40 18.33 -25.90 -18.63
CA ASP A 40 17.04 -26.59 -18.67
C ASP A 40 16.82 -27.65 -17.58
N ASP A 41 16.40 -27.15 -16.42
CA ASP A 41 15.68 -27.92 -15.41
C ASP A 41 14.27 -28.25 -15.96
N GLU A 42 14.14 -29.43 -16.58
CA GLU A 42 12.94 -29.99 -17.24
C GLU A 42 11.81 -30.38 -16.26
N GLY A 43 11.83 -29.88 -15.02
CA GLY A 43 10.82 -30.18 -14.01
C GLY A 43 9.51 -29.37 -14.17
N GLU A 44 8.38 -30.08 -14.23
CA GLU A 44 7.00 -29.57 -14.09
C GLU A 44 6.69 -28.98 -12.70
N ALA A 45 7.56 -29.17 -11.70
CA ALA A 45 7.29 -28.84 -10.29
C ALA A 45 7.50 -27.35 -9.92
N GLY A 46 7.53 -26.45 -10.90
CA GLY A 46 7.85 -25.04 -10.70
C GLY A 46 6.70 -24.06 -10.80
N LEU A 47 6.97 -22.80 -10.42
CA LEU A 47 6.02 -21.68 -10.57
C LEU A 47 5.49 -21.54 -12.02
N LEU A 48 6.30 -21.95 -13.00
CA LEU A 48 6.01 -22.02 -14.44
C LEU A 48 6.65 -23.27 -15.04
N SER A 49 5.96 -23.94 -15.97
CA SER A 49 6.49 -25.09 -16.71
C SER A 49 7.69 -24.69 -17.58
N ALA A 50 8.60 -25.63 -17.88
CA ALA A 50 9.72 -25.37 -18.79
C ALA A 50 9.25 -24.92 -20.18
N ASN A 51 8.10 -25.45 -20.63
CA ASN A 51 7.46 -25.06 -21.88
C ASN A 51 7.04 -23.58 -21.88
N ASP A 52 6.32 -23.14 -20.84
CA ASP A 52 5.86 -21.75 -20.71
C ASP A 52 7.05 -20.79 -20.64
N ARG A 53 8.09 -21.12 -19.84
CA ARG A 53 9.32 -20.32 -19.73
C ARG A 53 9.99 -20.12 -21.09
N ARG A 54 10.11 -21.21 -21.88
CA ARG A 54 10.71 -21.16 -23.23
C ARG A 54 9.89 -20.29 -24.19
N ILE A 55 8.56 -20.41 -24.16
CA ILE A 55 7.67 -19.67 -25.06
C ILE A 55 7.67 -18.18 -24.73
N ILE A 56 7.58 -17.81 -23.45
CA ILE A 56 7.64 -16.41 -23.00
C ILE A 56 8.96 -15.80 -23.46
N ARG A 57 10.10 -16.46 -23.20
CA ARG A 57 11.42 -15.97 -23.62
C ARG A 57 11.51 -15.78 -25.14
N LYS A 58 11.10 -16.78 -25.91
CA LYS A 58 11.15 -16.73 -27.39
C LYS A 58 10.31 -15.59 -27.96
N THR A 59 9.07 -15.45 -27.50
CA THR A 59 8.14 -14.42 -28.00
C THR A 59 8.56 -13.03 -27.54
N TRP A 60 9.07 -12.89 -26.32
CA TRP A 60 9.66 -11.65 -25.83
C TRP A 60 10.90 -11.21 -26.63
N ASP A 61 11.81 -12.14 -26.94
CA ASP A 61 13.02 -11.85 -27.72
C ASP A 61 12.70 -11.39 -29.15
N GLN A 62 11.53 -11.73 -29.67
CA GLN A 62 11.02 -11.20 -30.94
C GLN A 62 10.42 -9.81 -30.75
N ALA A 63 9.50 -9.63 -29.79
CA ALA A 63 8.78 -8.38 -29.60
C ALA A 63 9.70 -7.22 -29.20
N LYS A 64 10.66 -7.47 -28.29
CA LYS A 64 11.55 -6.41 -27.77
C LYS A 64 12.50 -5.80 -28.80
N LYS A 65 12.55 -6.36 -30.02
CA LYS A 65 13.32 -5.80 -31.14
C LYS A 65 12.64 -4.56 -31.72
N ASP A 66 11.32 -4.48 -31.59
CA ASP A 66 10.59 -3.26 -31.90
C ASP A 66 10.72 -2.28 -30.72
N GLY A 67 11.27 -1.10 -31.01
CA GLY A 67 11.51 -0.03 -30.05
C GLY A 67 10.24 0.68 -29.59
N ASP A 68 9.11 0.47 -30.26
CA ASP A 68 7.81 1.09 -29.97
C ASP A 68 6.97 0.25 -29.00
N VAL A 69 7.24 -1.05 -28.86
CA VAL A 69 6.55 -1.92 -27.89
C VAL A 69 6.56 -1.34 -26.46
N PRO A 70 7.69 -0.89 -25.90
CA PRO A 70 7.71 -0.40 -24.52
C PRO A 70 6.91 0.89 -24.29
N PRO A 71 7.09 1.96 -25.10
CA PRO A 71 6.22 3.13 -25.01
C PRO A 71 4.73 2.80 -25.18
N GLN A 72 4.39 1.87 -26.06
CA GLN A 72 2.99 1.46 -26.28
C GLN A 72 2.37 0.75 -25.08
N ILE A 73 3.11 -0.17 -24.43
CA ILE A 73 2.62 -0.83 -23.20
C ILE A 73 2.32 0.21 -22.12
N LEU A 74 3.27 1.09 -21.80
CA LEU A 74 3.07 2.08 -20.74
C LEU A 74 1.97 3.09 -21.10
N PHE A 75 1.87 3.49 -22.37
CA PHE A 75 0.87 4.45 -22.83
C PHE A 75 -0.54 3.87 -22.70
N ARG A 76 -0.75 2.64 -23.18
CA ARG A 76 -2.05 1.96 -23.08
C ARG A 76 -2.43 1.67 -21.65
N PHE A 77 -1.47 1.32 -20.80
CA PHE A 77 -1.70 1.12 -19.36
C PHE A 77 -2.22 2.39 -18.69
N ILE A 78 -1.58 3.54 -18.95
CA ILE A 78 -2.04 4.85 -18.44
C ILE A 78 -3.37 5.29 -19.07
N LYS A 79 -3.60 4.98 -20.35
CA LYS A 79 -4.87 5.29 -21.01
C LYS A 79 -6.03 4.48 -20.42
N ALA A 80 -5.81 3.20 -20.12
CA ALA A 80 -6.79 2.31 -19.49
C ALA A 80 -7.01 2.65 -18.01
N HIS A 81 -5.96 3.11 -17.32
CA HIS A 81 -5.97 3.44 -15.89
C HIS A 81 -5.35 4.84 -15.63
N PRO A 82 -6.07 5.93 -15.95
CA PRO A 82 -5.55 7.30 -15.83
C PRO A 82 -5.08 7.66 -14.41
N GLU A 83 -5.68 7.06 -13.39
CA GLU A 83 -5.31 7.24 -11.99
C GLU A 83 -3.86 6.83 -11.69
N TYR A 84 -3.29 5.90 -12.45
CA TYR A 84 -1.90 5.44 -12.24
C TYR A 84 -0.86 6.41 -12.78
N GLN A 85 -1.23 7.32 -13.69
CA GLN A 85 -0.29 8.33 -14.18
C GLN A 85 0.27 9.18 -13.03
N LYS A 86 -0.56 9.47 -12.01
CA LYS A 86 -0.15 10.25 -10.83
C LYS A 86 0.93 9.58 -9.98
N MET A 87 1.16 8.27 -10.14
CA MET A 87 2.24 7.55 -9.46
C MET A 87 3.61 7.89 -10.05
N PHE A 88 3.66 8.37 -11.30
CA PHE A 88 4.89 8.74 -11.99
C PHE A 88 5.13 10.25 -11.95
N LYS A 89 5.69 10.74 -10.85
CA LYS A 89 5.88 12.18 -10.56
C LYS A 89 6.45 12.99 -11.71
N SER A 90 7.39 12.44 -12.48
CA SER A 90 8.07 13.13 -13.59
C SER A 90 7.19 13.44 -14.80
N PHE A 91 6.00 12.84 -14.90
CA PHE A 91 5.01 13.10 -15.95
C PHE A 91 3.56 13.02 -15.45
N ALA A 92 3.34 13.21 -14.14
CA ALA A 92 2.04 13.07 -13.49
C ALA A 92 0.97 14.03 -14.06
N ASP A 93 1.40 15.20 -14.54
CA ASP A 93 0.52 16.26 -15.05
C ASP A 93 0.65 16.48 -16.56
N VAL A 94 1.42 15.63 -17.26
CA VAL A 94 1.55 15.71 -18.72
C VAL A 94 0.23 15.25 -19.37
N PRO A 95 -0.36 16.02 -20.29
CA PRO A 95 -1.54 15.57 -21.01
C PRO A 95 -1.30 14.23 -21.71
N GLN A 96 -2.25 13.30 -21.66
CA GLN A 96 -2.05 11.96 -22.22
C GLN A 96 -1.65 11.98 -23.71
N ALA A 97 -2.21 12.91 -24.49
CA ALA A 97 -1.89 13.09 -25.91
C ALA A 97 -0.40 13.44 -26.17
N GLU A 98 0.32 13.96 -25.17
CA GLU A 98 1.73 14.38 -25.27
C GLU A 98 2.71 13.33 -24.73
N LEU A 99 2.22 12.26 -24.09
CA LEU A 99 3.06 11.28 -23.39
C LEU A 99 4.07 10.59 -24.31
N LEU A 100 3.66 10.17 -25.51
CA LEU A 100 4.54 9.49 -26.46
C LEU A 100 5.68 10.38 -26.99
N SER A 101 5.54 11.71 -26.86
CA SER A 101 6.61 12.68 -27.18
C SER A 101 7.38 13.16 -25.94
N ASN A 102 6.98 12.78 -24.74
CA ASN A 102 7.57 13.25 -23.50
C ASN A 102 8.81 12.42 -23.12
N GLY A 103 9.96 13.07 -22.98
CA GLY A 103 11.22 12.40 -22.66
C GLY A 103 11.23 11.63 -21.34
N ASN A 104 10.54 12.13 -20.29
CA ASN A 104 10.46 11.44 -19.00
C ASN A 104 9.60 10.18 -19.09
N PHE A 105 8.50 10.25 -19.85
CA PHE A 105 7.64 9.10 -20.13
C PHE A 105 8.41 8.03 -20.91
N LEU A 106 9.09 8.41 -21.99
CA LEU A 106 9.89 7.47 -22.79
C LEU A 106 11.00 6.82 -21.96
N ALA A 107 11.74 7.61 -21.17
CA ALA A 107 12.76 7.09 -20.27
C ALA A 107 12.18 6.08 -19.26
N GLN A 108 10.99 6.33 -18.73
CA GLN A 108 10.31 5.41 -17.82
C GLN A 108 9.84 4.14 -18.53
N ALA A 109 9.31 4.25 -19.75
CA ALA A 109 8.89 3.09 -20.56
C ALA A 109 10.07 2.15 -20.85
N TYR A 110 11.23 2.68 -21.26
CA TYR A 110 12.43 1.88 -21.46
C TYR A 110 13.03 1.34 -20.15
N THR A 111 12.86 2.05 -19.03
CA THR A 111 13.24 1.53 -17.71
C THR A 111 12.39 0.31 -17.33
N ILE A 112 11.08 0.37 -17.58
CA ILE A 112 10.16 -0.76 -17.36
C ILE A 112 10.53 -1.93 -18.28
N LEU A 113 10.87 -1.65 -19.55
CA LEU A 113 11.35 -2.67 -20.49
C LEU A 113 12.57 -3.42 -19.95
N ALA A 114 13.57 -2.66 -19.47
CA ALA A 114 14.80 -3.24 -18.94
C ALA A 114 14.48 -4.15 -17.74
N GLY A 115 13.61 -3.69 -16.82
CA GLY A 115 13.14 -4.50 -15.70
C GLY A 115 12.40 -5.77 -16.14
N LEU A 116 11.48 -5.67 -17.09
CA LEU A 116 10.75 -6.81 -17.64
C LEU A 116 11.69 -7.80 -18.35
N ASN A 117 12.69 -7.29 -19.08
CA ASN A 117 13.70 -8.14 -19.71
C ASN A 117 14.53 -8.91 -18.68
N VAL A 118 14.89 -8.31 -17.54
CA VAL A 118 15.58 -9.02 -16.45
C VAL A 118 14.68 -10.12 -15.86
N VAL A 119 13.39 -9.83 -15.60
CA VAL A 119 12.43 -10.83 -15.12
C VAL A 119 12.31 -11.99 -16.11
N ILE A 120 12.19 -11.71 -17.40
CA ILE A 120 12.04 -12.76 -18.43
C ILE A 120 13.33 -13.56 -18.61
N GLN A 121 14.50 -12.92 -18.54
CA GLN A 121 15.79 -13.63 -18.57
C GLN A 121 15.97 -14.56 -17.37
N SER A 122 15.42 -14.19 -16.20
CA SER A 122 15.46 -15.03 -15.00
C SER A 122 14.59 -16.30 -15.09
N LEU A 123 13.73 -16.43 -16.11
CA LEU A 123 12.96 -17.65 -16.39
C LEU A 123 13.83 -18.85 -16.85
N SER A 124 15.14 -18.68 -16.94
CA SER A 124 16.08 -19.78 -17.16
C SER A 124 16.14 -20.76 -16.00
N SER A 125 15.83 -20.33 -14.76
CA SER A 125 15.71 -21.22 -13.60
C SER A 125 14.66 -20.74 -12.60
N GLN A 126 14.12 -21.66 -11.81
CA GLN A 126 13.13 -21.33 -10.80
C GLN A 126 13.69 -20.43 -9.68
N GLU A 127 14.95 -20.65 -9.31
CA GLU A 127 15.62 -19.88 -8.26
C GLU A 127 15.81 -18.42 -8.69
N LEU A 128 16.26 -18.19 -9.92
CA LEU A 128 16.49 -16.84 -10.44
C LEU A 128 15.18 -16.05 -10.53
N VAL A 129 14.10 -16.67 -11.05
CA VAL A 129 12.80 -15.99 -11.11
C VAL A 129 12.24 -15.72 -9.71
N ALA A 130 12.39 -16.63 -8.75
CA ALA A 130 11.95 -16.39 -7.38
C ALA A 130 12.67 -15.19 -6.73
N ASN A 131 14.00 -15.12 -6.87
CA ASN A 131 14.80 -14.00 -6.37
C ASN A 131 14.41 -12.69 -7.05
N GLN A 132 14.19 -12.71 -8.36
CA GLN A 132 13.83 -11.52 -9.11
C GLN A 132 12.42 -11.03 -8.77
N ILE A 133 11.47 -11.93 -8.53
CA ILE A 133 10.12 -11.60 -8.05
C ILE A 133 10.18 -10.93 -6.67
N ASN A 134 11.00 -11.47 -5.75
CA ASN A 134 11.18 -10.89 -4.41
C ASN A 134 11.74 -9.46 -4.50
N ALA A 135 12.80 -9.26 -5.30
CA ALA A 135 13.40 -7.96 -5.52
C ALA A 135 12.40 -6.96 -6.15
N LEU A 136 11.59 -7.43 -7.09
CA LEU A 136 10.58 -6.63 -7.76
C LEU A 136 9.48 -6.17 -6.78
N GLY A 137 8.98 -7.10 -5.95
CA GLY A 137 8.01 -6.79 -4.89
C GLY A 137 8.55 -5.77 -3.90
N GLY A 138 9.76 -5.99 -3.36
CA GLY A 138 10.40 -5.06 -2.43
C GLY A 138 10.65 -3.67 -3.03
N ALA A 139 10.99 -3.58 -4.32
CA ALA A 139 11.17 -2.29 -4.99
C ALA A 139 9.84 -1.54 -5.19
N HIS A 140 8.75 -2.26 -5.47
CA HIS A 140 7.44 -1.66 -5.79
C HIS A 140 6.56 -1.41 -4.56
N GLN A 141 6.80 -2.11 -3.45
CA GLN A 141 6.13 -1.90 -2.17
C GLN A 141 6.15 -0.42 -1.70
N PRO A 142 7.31 0.27 -1.60
CA PRO A 142 7.33 1.67 -1.14
C PRO A 142 6.68 2.65 -2.14
N ARG A 143 6.37 2.20 -3.37
CA ARG A 143 5.73 3.00 -4.42
C ARG A 143 4.20 2.86 -4.40
N GLY A 144 3.65 2.07 -3.49
CA GLY A 144 2.21 1.83 -3.38
C GLY A 144 1.64 0.95 -4.49
N ALA A 145 2.49 0.15 -5.16
CA ALA A 145 2.01 -0.80 -6.16
C ALA A 145 1.19 -1.91 -5.51
N THR A 146 0.17 -2.38 -6.21
CA THR A 146 -0.81 -3.35 -5.72
C THR A 146 -0.86 -4.55 -6.66
N PRO A 147 -1.27 -5.76 -6.20
CA PRO A 147 -1.40 -6.91 -7.08
C PRO A 147 -2.24 -6.64 -8.34
N ILE A 148 -3.36 -5.93 -8.19
CA ILE A 148 -4.26 -5.58 -9.31
C ILE A 148 -3.57 -4.68 -10.35
N MET A 149 -2.64 -3.81 -9.96
CA MET A 149 -1.87 -3.00 -10.91
C MET A 149 -0.94 -3.88 -11.77
N PHE A 150 -0.36 -4.96 -11.20
CA PHE A 150 0.45 -5.92 -11.97
C PHE A 150 -0.40 -6.77 -12.90
N GLU A 151 -1.60 -7.16 -12.48
CA GLU A 151 -2.58 -7.87 -13.32
C GLU A 151 -2.97 -7.03 -14.53
N GLN A 152 -3.42 -5.79 -14.30
CA GLN A 152 -3.80 -4.84 -15.35
C GLN A 152 -2.64 -4.50 -16.29
N PHE A 153 -1.43 -4.34 -15.76
CA PHE A 153 -0.24 -4.17 -16.60
C PHE A 153 0.01 -5.40 -17.48
N GLY A 154 -0.18 -6.60 -16.93
CA GLY A 154 -0.05 -7.87 -17.67
C GLY A 154 -1.04 -8.01 -18.81
N GLU A 155 -2.30 -7.63 -18.59
CA GLU A 155 -3.35 -7.65 -19.62
C GLU A 155 -3.00 -6.71 -20.78
N VAL A 156 -2.60 -5.48 -20.48
CA VAL A 156 -2.17 -4.51 -21.50
C VAL A 156 -0.91 -4.99 -22.24
N ALA A 157 0.05 -5.58 -21.52
CA ALA A 157 1.25 -6.13 -22.15
C ALA A 157 0.92 -7.30 -23.09
N GLU A 158 0.01 -8.19 -22.71
CA GLU A 158 -0.46 -9.29 -23.57
C GLU A 158 -1.09 -8.75 -24.86
N GLU A 159 -1.94 -7.71 -24.77
CA GLU A 159 -2.58 -7.10 -25.95
C GLU A 159 -1.57 -6.48 -26.90
N VAL A 160 -0.62 -5.70 -26.38
CA VAL A 160 0.44 -5.09 -27.21
C VAL A 160 1.31 -6.15 -27.87
N LEU A 161 1.69 -7.20 -27.13
CA LEU A 161 2.48 -8.30 -27.68
C LEU A 161 1.72 -9.06 -28.77
N ALA A 162 0.41 -9.26 -28.60
CA ALA A 162 -0.42 -9.92 -29.61
C ALA A 162 -0.53 -9.11 -30.91
N GLU A 163 -0.65 -7.78 -30.80
CA GLU A 163 -0.67 -6.89 -31.96
C GLU A 163 0.69 -6.86 -32.68
N GLU A 164 1.78 -6.73 -31.93
CA GLU A 164 3.14 -6.66 -32.47
C GLU A 164 3.55 -7.95 -33.19
N LEU A 165 3.30 -9.09 -32.55
CA LEU A 165 3.77 -10.38 -33.05
C LEU A 165 2.80 -11.05 -34.03
N GLY A 166 1.56 -10.55 -34.13
CA GLY A 166 0.52 -11.09 -34.98
C GLY A 166 0.38 -12.61 -34.84
N SER A 167 0.51 -13.35 -35.94
CA SER A 167 0.37 -14.82 -35.94
C SER A 167 1.43 -15.56 -35.11
N ALA A 168 2.56 -14.92 -34.78
CA ALA A 168 3.57 -15.52 -33.92
C ALA A 168 3.13 -15.57 -32.44
N PHE A 169 2.15 -14.76 -32.03
CA PHE A 169 1.51 -14.81 -30.72
C PHE A 169 0.25 -15.70 -30.76
N ASN A 170 0.48 -16.98 -31.05
CA ASN A 170 -0.58 -17.97 -31.17
C ASN A 170 -1.23 -18.30 -29.79
N ALA A 171 -2.22 -19.19 -29.79
CA ALA A 171 -2.95 -19.56 -28.56
C ALA A 171 -2.03 -20.12 -27.46
N GLU A 172 -0.98 -20.85 -27.83
CA GLU A 172 0.00 -21.39 -26.89
C GLU A 172 0.83 -20.26 -26.25
N ALA A 173 1.32 -19.31 -27.04
CA ALA A 173 2.01 -18.11 -26.56
C ALA A 173 1.12 -17.30 -25.61
N ARG A 174 -0.12 -17.05 -26.01
CA ARG A 174 -1.09 -16.34 -25.17
C ARG A 174 -1.29 -17.04 -23.82
N GLN A 175 -1.46 -18.35 -23.82
CA GLN A 175 -1.65 -19.11 -22.58
C GLN A 175 -0.39 -19.09 -21.70
N ALA A 176 0.80 -19.23 -22.30
CA ALA A 176 2.07 -19.15 -21.57
C ALA A 176 2.24 -17.78 -20.89
N TRP A 177 1.94 -16.68 -21.58
CA TRP A 177 1.99 -15.33 -21.00
C TRP A 177 0.98 -15.13 -19.87
N LYS A 178 -0.25 -15.64 -20.00
CA LYS A 178 -1.25 -15.64 -18.91
C LYS A 178 -0.78 -16.41 -17.69
N ASN A 179 -0.18 -17.57 -17.89
CA ASN A 179 0.42 -18.36 -16.81
C ASN A 179 1.59 -17.57 -16.17
N GLY A 180 2.43 -16.94 -17.00
CA GLY A 180 3.55 -16.12 -16.58
C GLY A 180 3.14 -14.95 -15.69
N MET A 181 2.11 -14.21 -16.11
CA MET A 181 1.55 -13.11 -15.33
C MET A 181 0.92 -13.58 -14.03
N ARG A 182 0.17 -14.69 -14.04
CA ARG A 182 -0.39 -15.29 -12.82
C ARG A 182 0.71 -15.69 -11.83
N ALA A 183 1.77 -16.32 -12.32
CA ALA A 183 2.95 -16.70 -11.54
C ALA A 183 3.63 -15.46 -10.93
N LEU A 184 3.86 -14.42 -11.75
CA LEU A 184 4.45 -13.16 -11.33
C LEU A 184 3.62 -12.50 -10.22
N VAL A 185 2.31 -12.32 -10.43
CA VAL A 185 1.40 -11.70 -9.47
C VAL A 185 1.34 -12.51 -8.17
N THR A 186 1.25 -13.85 -8.27
CA THR A 186 1.24 -14.73 -7.09
C THR A 186 2.50 -14.56 -6.26
N GLY A 187 3.67 -14.54 -6.90
CA GLY A 187 4.94 -14.40 -6.19
C GLY A 187 5.17 -12.98 -5.65
N ILE A 188 4.77 -11.95 -6.39
CA ILE A 188 4.86 -10.55 -5.94
C ILE A 188 3.92 -10.31 -4.75
N THR A 189 2.70 -10.90 -4.75
CA THR A 189 1.71 -10.74 -3.66
C THR A 189 2.24 -11.23 -2.31
N ARG A 190 3.19 -12.17 -2.30
CA ARG A 190 3.85 -12.61 -1.05
C ARG A 190 4.80 -11.55 -0.46
N ASN A 191 5.23 -10.59 -1.27
CA ASN A 191 6.22 -9.56 -0.91
C ASN A 191 5.67 -8.13 -0.93
N LEU A 192 4.57 -7.88 -1.63
CA LEU A 192 3.78 -6.66 -1.48
C LEU A 192 2.94 -6.75 -0.21
N LYS A 193 2.69 -5.60 0.42
CA LYS A 193 1.63 -5.47 1.42
C LYS A 193 0.36 -6.14 0.87
N LYS A 194 -0.31 -6.97 1.66
CA LYS A 194 -1.57 -7.58 1.23
C LYS A 194 -2.53 -6.47 0.84
N ALA A 195 -3.48 -6.74 -0.04
CA ALA A 195 -4.46 -5.72 -0.45
C ALA A 195 -5.18 -5.08 0.76
N GLU A 196 -5.36 -5.85 1.82
CA GLU A 196 -5.92 -5.39 3.10
C GLU A 196 -5.05 -4.40 3.90
N ASP A 197 -3.75 -4.34 3.63
CA ASP A 197 -2.79 -3.46 4.29
C ASP A 197 -2.52 -2.17 3.48
N LEU A 198 -3.21 -2.01 2.35
CA LEU A 198 -3.10 -0.84 1.49
C LEU A 198 -4.02 0.26 1.98
N ALA A 199 -3.43 1.42 2.30
CA ALA A 199 -4.19 2.58 2.71
C ALA A 199 -4.90 3.20 1.50
N ASP A 200 -6.19 3.48 1.62
CA ASP A 200 -6.90 4.25 0.62
C ASP A 200 -6.27 5.64 0.46
N PRO A 201 -6.03 6.13 -0.76
CA PRO A 201 -5.34 7.41 -0.97
C PRO A 201 -6.05 8.62 -0.34
N GLN A 202 -7.38 8.57 -0.15
CA GLN A 202 -8.17 9.67 0.38
C GLN A 202 -8.42 9.52 1.88
N THR A 203 -8.87 8.35 2.34
CA THR A 203 -9.16 8.14 3.77
C THR A 203 -7.92 7.82 4.59
N LYS A 204 -6.83 7.35 3.95
CA LYS A 204 -5.61 6.83 4.58
C LYS A 204 -5.80 5.56 5.41
N LEU A 205 -7.00 5.00 5.44
CA LEU A 205 -7.31 3.76 6.16
C LEU A 205 -7.04 2.54 5.29
N THR A 206 -6.54 1.47 5.90
CA THR A 206 -6.45 0.16 5.23
C THR A 206 -7.71 -0.68 5.48
N PRO A 207 -8.09 -1.59 4.56
CA PRO A 207 -9.20 -2.52 4.81
C PRO A 207 -9.02 -3.36 6.09
N HIS A 208 -7.80 -3.75 6.42
CA HIS A 208 -7.46 -4.44 7.67
C HIS A 208 -7.86 -3.61 8.89
N GLN A 209 -7.40 -2.34 8.94
CA GLN A 209 -7.75 -1.43 10.02
C GLN A 209 -9.26 -1.22 10.17
N ILE A 210 -9.97 -1.10 9.04
CA ILE A 210 -11.42 -0.94 9.04
C ILE A 210 -12.10 -2.16 9.67
N ARG A 211 -11.72 -3.37 9.24
CA ARG A 211 -12.32 -4.61 9.77
C ARG A 211 -12.03 -4.80 11.25
N ASP A 212 -10.81 -4.59 11.70
CA ASP A 212 -10.41 -4.75 13.10
C ASP A 212 -11.22 -3.80 14.00
N VAL A 213 -11.29 -2.52 13.62
CA VAL A 213 -12.04 -1.50 14.37
C VAL A 213 -13.54 -1.80 14.36
N GLN A 214 -14.13 -2.14 13.21
CA GLN A 214 -15.56 -2.45 13.14
C GLN A 214 -15.92 -3.71 13.93
N THR A 215 -15.12 -4.77 13.83
CA THR A 215 -15.37 -6.04 14.54
C THR A 215 -15.23 -5.87 16.04
N SER A 216 -14.13 -5.24 16.49
CA SER A 216 -13.91 -5.01 17.91
C SER A 216 -14.92 -4.02 18.50
N TRP A 217 -15.35 -3.00 17.75
CA TRP A 217 -16.43 -2.09 18.17
C TRP A 217 -17.77 -2.81 18.28
N GLU A 218 -18.14 -3.65 17.31
CA GLU A 218 -19.42 -4.39 17.33
C GLU A 218 -19.57 -5.23 18.61
N ASN A 219 -18.47 -5.84 19.07
CA ASN A 219 -18.46 -6.66 20.28
C ASN A 219 -18.72 -5.88 21.58
N ILE A 220 -18.49 -4.55 21.59
CA ILE A 220 -18.54 -3.73 22.82
C ILE A 220 -19.52 -2.54 22.74
N ARG A 221 -20.04 -2.20 21.55
CA ARG A 221 -20.87 -1.00 21.31
C ARG A 221 -22.20 -0.99 22.06
N ALA A 222 -22.63 -2.14 22.60
CA ALA A 222 -23.77 -2.20 23.52
C ALA A 222 -23.55 -1.31 24.77
N ASP A 223 -22.30 -1.19 25.23
CA ASP A 223 -21.91 -0.39 26.40
C ASP A 223 -21.45 1.04 26.03
N ARG A 224 -21.65 1.49 24.79
CA ARG A 224 -21.03 2.74 24.28
C ARG A 224 -21.30 3.98 25.11
N ASN A 225 -22.49 4.12 25.69
CA ASN A 225 -22.82 5.25 26.56
C ASN A 225 -22.00 5.21 27.86
N SER A 226 -21.85 4.04 28.48
CA SER A 226 -21.01 3.88 29.67
C SER A 226 -19.54 4.15 29.36
N MET A 227 -19.06 3.71 28.19
CA MET A 227 -17.69 3.95 27.74
C MET A 227 -17.42 5.44 27.54
N VAL A 228 -18.30 6.14 26.81
CA VAL A 228 -18.19 7.59 26.60
C VAL A 228 -18.32 8.36 27.91
N SER A 229 -19.23 7.96 28.80
CA SER A 229 -19.35 8.56 30.14
C SER A 229 -18.05 8.47 30.93
N ALA A 230 -17.43 7.28 30.96
CA ALA A 230 -16.14 7.08 31.62
C ALA A 230 -15.01 7.96 31.03
N ILE A 231 -14.97 8.10 29.69
CA ILE A 231 -14.03 9.00 29.00
C ILE A 231 -14.26 10.45 29.46
N PHE A 232 -15.50 10.93 29.45
CA PHE A 232 -15.83 12.30 29.87
C PHE A 232 -15.48 12.57 31.32
N ILE A 233 -15.80 11.64 32.23
CA ILE A 233 -15.45 11.78 33.66
C ILE A 233 -13.93 11.86 33.83
N LYS A 234 -13.16 10.98 33.18
CA LYS A 234 -11.71 10.99 33.26
C LYS A 234 -11.13 12.28 32.65
N LEU A 235 -11.64 12.70 31.49
CA LEU A 235 -11.26 13.97 30.84
C LEU A 235 -11.51 15.18 31.75
N PHE A 236 -12.65 15.24 32.44
CA PHE A 236 -12.96 16.36 33.35
C PHE A 236 -12.16 16.29 34.65
N LYS A 237 -11.78 15.10 35.14
CA LYS A 237 -10.85 14.98 36.27
C LYS A 237 -9.44 15.44 35.90
N GLU A 238 -8.97 15.07 34.71
CA GLU A 238 -7.65 15.47 34.19
C GLU A 238 -7.60 16.95 33.81
N THR A 239 -8.68 17.46 33.20
CA THR A 239 -8.80 18.87 32.78
C THR A 239 -10.17 19.47 33.20
N PRO A 240 -10.33 19.91 34.46
CA PRO A 240 -11.62 20.43 34.95
C PRO A 240 -12.16 21.63 34.19
N ARG A 241 -11.30 22.43 33.55
CA ARG A 241 -11.71 23.57 32.72
C ARG A 241 -12.52 23.13 31.50
N THR A 242 -12.32 21.91 31.00
CA THR A 242 -13.02 21.39 29.81
C THR A 242 -14.53 21.26 30.04
N GLN A 243 -14.95 20.94 31.28
CA GLN A 243 -16.37 20.84 31.63
C GLN A 243 -17.12 22.17 31.43
N LYS A 244 -16.43 23.32 31.57
CA LYS A 244 -17.04 24.65 31.43
C LYS A 244 -17.57 24.93 30.02
N HIS A 245 -17.09 24.23 29.00
CA HIS A 245 -17.62 24.34 27.64
C HIS A 245 -19.01 23.71 27.49
N PHE A 246 -19.45 22.92 28.47
CA PHE A 246 -20.75 22.25 28.48
C PHE A 246 -21.72 22.97 29.44
N VAL A 247 -22.19 24.15 29.02
CA VAL A 247 -22.97 25.10 29.85
C VAL A 247 -24.11 24.45 30.64
N LYS A 248 -24.78 23.45 30.06
CA LYS A 248 -25.93 22.76 30.67
C LYS A 248 -25.61 21.95 31.93
N PHE A 249 -24.34 21.57 32.11
CA PHE A 249 -23.88 20.83 33.29
C PHE A 249 -22.51 21.34 33.78
N ALA A 250 -22.15 22.58 33.45
CA ALA A 250 -20.85 23.17 33.76
C ALA A 250 -20.58 23.30 35.28
N SER A 251 -21.64 23.41 36.08
CA SER A 251 -21.56 23.55 37.55
C SER A 251 -21.86 22.26 38.32
N VAL A 252 -22.13 21.16 37.63
CA VAL A 252 -22.41 19.87 38.27
C VAL A 252 -21.10 19.25 38.76
N ALA A 253 -21.06 18.74 39.99
CA ALA A 253 -19.87 18.05 40.48
C ALA A 253 -19.56 16.83 39.59
N ILE A 254 -18.28 16.60 39.26
CA ILE A 254 -17.89 15.55 38.30
C ILE A 254 -18.42 14.17 38.70
N ASP A 255 -18.36 13.83 39.98
CA ASP A 255 -18.84 12.53 40.49
C ASP A 255 -20.38 12.41 40.49
N ALA A 256 -21.11 13.52 40.34
CA ALA A 256 -22.57 13.55 40.21
C ALA A 256 -23.07 13.62 38.75
N LEU A 257 -22.15 13.71 37.77
CA LEU A 257 -22.50 13.78 36.35
C LEU A 257 -23.30 12.56 35.83
N PRO A 258 -23.02 11.30 36.25
CA PRO A 258 -23.80 10.14 35.78
C PRO A 258 -25.31 10.25 36.04
N GLU A 259 -25.71 10.98 37.08
CA GLU A 259 -27.12 11.19 37.44
C GLU A 259 -27.75 12.39 36.72
N ASN A 260 -26.97 13.17 35.97
CA ASN A 260 -27.44 14.38 35.30
C ASN A 260 -28.02 14.08 33.91
N ALA A 261 -29.30 14.42 33.69
CA ALA A 261 -30.00 14.15 32.45
C ALA A 261 -29.40 14.86 31.21
N GLU A 262 -28.93 16.10 31.35
CA GLU A 262 -28.34 16.84 30.21
C GLU A 262 -26.94 16.31 29.86
N TYR A 263 -26.17 15.86 30.85
CA TYR A 263 -24.92 15.13 30.64
C TYR A 263 -25.16 13.81 29.89
N ASN A 264 -26.14 13.01 30.33
CA ASN A 264 -26.46 11.74 29.68
C ASN A 264 -26.92 11.91 28.23
N LYS A 265 -27.66 12.98 27.92
CA LYS A 265 -27.97 13.36 26.52
C LYS A 265 -26.70 13.65 25.72
N GLN A 266 -25.74 14.39 26.28
CA GLN A 266 -24.48 14.68 25.60
C GLN A 266 -23.63 13.42 25.39
N VAL A 267 -23.59 12.52 26.37
CA VAL A 267 -22.92 11.22 26.27
C VAL A 267 -23.51 10.40 25.12
N ALA A 268 -24.84 10.29 25.05
CA ALA A 268 -25.52 9.56 23.98
C ALA A 268 -25.20 10.16 22.60
N LEU A 269 -25.23 11.48 22.46
CA LEU A 269 -24.89 12.16 21.20
C LEU A 269 -23.47 11.86 20.72
N VAL A 270 -22.49 11.82 21.63
CA VAL A 270 -21.10 11.50 21.28
C VAL A 270 -20.95 10.02 20.96
N ALA A 271 -21.61 9.14 21.72
CA ALA A 271 -21.58 7.70 21.49
C ALA A 271 -22.20 7.33 20.14
N ASP A 272 -23.35 7.91 19.79
CA ASP A 272 -24.01 7.67 18.51
C ASP A 272 -23.21 8.27 17.34
N ARG A 273 -22.52 9.40 17.55
CA ARG A 273 -21.61 9.96 16.53
C ARG A 273 -20.41 9.06 16.28
N LEU A 274 -19.78 8.54 17.34
CA LEU A 274 -18.67 7.59 17.23
C LEU A 274 -19.11 6.33 16.48
N ASP A 275 -20.26 5.78 16.87
CA ASP A 275 -20.88 4.61 16.24
C ASP A 275 -21.17 4.83 14.74
N THR A 276 -21.70 6.00 14.40
CA THR A 276 -21.96 6.40 13.00
C THR A 276 -20.68 6.46 12.18
N ILE A 277 -19.62 7.07 12.73
CA ILE A 277 -18.33 7.19 12.03
C ILE A 277 -17.71 5.80 11.79
N ILE A 278 -17.69 4.94 12.81
CA ILE A 278 -17.14 3.58 12.71
C ILE A 278 -17.93 2.74 11.70
N SER A 279 -19.26 2.80 11.76
CA SER A 279 -20.13 2.07 10.83
C SER A 279 -19.93 2.50 9.38
N ALA A 280 -19.61 3.77 9.14
CA ALA A 280 -19.39 4.33 7.81
C ALA A 280 -17.97 4.10 7.26
N MET A 281 -17.04 3.46 8.00
CA MET A 281 -15.63 3.37 7.60
C MET A 281 -15.38 2.64 6.26
N ASN A 282 -16.29 1.74 5.87
CA ASN A 282 -16.25 1.04 4.59
C ASN A 282 -16.89 1.83 3.43
N ASP A 283 -17.62 2.91 3.71
CA ASP A 283 -18.15 3.84 2.72
C ASP A 283 -17.35 5.14 2.76
N LYS A 284 -16.47 5.30 1.78
CA LYS A 284 -15.58 6.45 1.67
C LYS A 284 -16.31 7.79 1.72
N LEU A 285 -17.42 7.92 1.01
CA LEU A 285 -18.14 9.20 0.91
C LEU A 285 -18.79 9.55 2.25
N GLN A 286 -19.41 8.57 2.90
CA GLN A 286 -20.01 8.75 4.21
C GLN A 286 -18.97 9.03 5.29
N LEU A 287 -17.84 8.32 5.29
CA LEU A 287 -16.75 8.55 6.25
C LEU A 287 -16.21 9.97 6.14
N LEU A 288 -15.82 10.40 4.92
CA LEU A 288 -15.28 11.74 4.70
C LEU A 288 -16.32 12.82 5.00
N GLY A 289 -17.60 12.58 4.67
CA GLY A 289 -18.70 13.46 5.05
C GLY A 289 -18.84 13.62 6.57
N ASN A 290 -18.76 12.53 7.33
CA ASN A 290 -18.81 12.55 8.79
C ASN A 290 -17.61 13.28 9.41
N ILE A 291 -16.40 13.06 8.89
CA ILE A 291 -15.19 13.77 9.35
C ILE A 291 -15.32 15.27 9.09
N ASN A 292 -15.77 15.66 7.89
CA ASN A 292 -15.98 17.07 7.55
C ASN A 292 -17.06 17.72 8.41
N TYR A 293 -18.15 17.01 8.69
CA TYR A 293 -19.18 17.46 9.62
C TYR A 293 -18.59 17.72 11.02
N MET A 294 -17.80 16.78 11.54
CA MET A 294 -17.13 16.94 12.84
C MET A 294 -16.17 18.13 12.83
N ARG A 295 -15.35 18.28 11.79
CA ARG A 295 -14.46 19.45 11.61
C ARG A 295 -15.25 20.75 11.65
N TYR A 296 -16.26 20.90 10.79
CA TYR A 296 -17.03 22.13 10.64
C TYR A 296 -17.77 22.49 11.93
N THR A 297 -18.37 21.51 12.59
CA THR A 297 -19.14 21.76 13.81
C THR A 297 -18.26 22.10 15.02
N HIS A 298 -16.97 21.75 15.02
CA HIS A 298 -16.07 22.01 16.16
C HIS A 298 -15.11 23.20 15.93
N GLN A 299 -15.19 23.83 14.77
CA GLN A 299 -14.57 25.13 14.46
C GLN A 299 -15.28 26.29 15.18
N PRO A 300 -14.76 27.54 15.10
CA PRO A 300 -15.44 28.71 15.66
C PRO A 300 -16.94 28.73 15.29
N PRO A 301 -17.84 28.96 16.26
CA PRO A 301 -17.58 29.57 17.57
C PRO A 301 -17.17 28.60 18.69
N ARG A 302 -17.22 27.26 18.48
CA ARG A 302 -16.82 26.30 19.53
C ARG A 302 -15.32 26.29 19.75
N ALA A 303 -14.56 26.38 18.66
CA ALA A 303 -13.10 26.50 18.63
C ALA A 303 -12.40 25.46 19.53
N ILE A 304 -12.79 24.19 19.39
CA ILE A 304 -12.22 23.11 20.20
C ILE A 304 -10.78 22.86 19.75
N ALA A 305 -9.85 22.96 20.69
CA ALA A 305 -8.43 22.75 20.42
C ALA A 305 -8.16 21.28 20.04
N ARG A 306 -7.20 21.07 19.12
CA ARG A 306 -6.75 19.73 18.68
C ARG A 306 -6.46 18.79 19.85
N GLU A 307 -5.76 19.30 20.86
CA GLU A 307 -5.41 18.58 22.09
C GLU A 307 -6.62 17.86 22.71
N ARG A 308 -7.82 18.44 22.66
CA ARG A 308 -9.03 17.83 23.25
C ARG A 308 -9.51 16.61 22.48
N PHE A 309 -9.29 16.57 21.16
CA PHE A 309 -9.54 15.38 20.35
C PHE A 309 -8.49 14.30 20.60
N GLU A 310 -7.22 14.69 20.78
CA GLU A 310 -6.12 13.78 21.13
C GLU A 310 -6.32 13.16 22.52
N ASP A 311 -6.75 13.95 23.51
CA ASP A 311 -7.13 13.47 24.83
C ASP A 311 -8.27 12.45 24.75
N PHE A 312 -9.33 12.76 24.00
CA PHE A 312 -10.45 11.85 23.81
C PHE A 312 -10.00 10.53 23.15
N ALA A 313 -9.17 10.61 22.11
CA ALA A 313 -8.64 9.44 21.42
C ALA A 313 -7.78 8.56 22.35
N ARG A 314 -6.90 9.16 23.15
CA ARG A 314 -6.12 8.44 24.16
C ARG A 314 -7.01 7.75 25.19
N LEU A 315 -7.98 8.47 25.74
CA LEU A 315 -8.90 7.92 26.74
C LEU A 315 -9.81 6.83 26.17
N LEU A 316 -10.18 6.92 24.89
CA LEU A 316 -10.88 5.85 24.20
C LEU A 316 -10.00 4.59 24.12
N LEU A 317 -8.72 4.71 23.76
CA LEU A 317 -7.78 3.58 23.76
C LEU A 317 -7.66 2.92 25.15
N ASP A 318 -7.60 3.71 26.22
CA ASP A 318 -7.60 3.18 27.59
C ASP A 318 -8.86 2.35 27.88
N VAL A 319 -10.03 2.85 27.48
CA VAL A 319 -11.31 2.15 27.67
C VAL A 319 -11.39 0.88 26.81
N LEU A 320 -10.97 0.93 25.55
CA LEU A 320 -10.92 -0.23 24.67
C LEU A 320 -10.04 -1.34 25.24
N SER A 321 -8.86 -0.97 25.77
CA SER A 321 -7.98 -1.92 26.46
C SER A 321 -8.66 -2.55 27.68
N SER A 322 -9.35 -1.75 28.51
CA SER A 322 -10.09 -2.26 29.67
C SER A 322 -11.27 -3.19 29.32
N LYS A 323 -11.79 -3.08 28.09
CA LYS A 323 -12.85 -3.93 27.54
C LYS A 323 -12.33 -5.18 26.84
N GLY A 324 -11.01 -5.40 26.83
CA GLY A 324 -10.40 -6.61 26.30
C GLY A 324 -10.18 -6.63 24.79
N VAL A 325 -10.15 -5.46 24.14
CA VAL A 325 -9.74 -5.36 22.73
C VAL A 325 -8.29 -5.86 22.59
N SER A 326 -8.04 -6.70 21.57
CA SER A 326 -6.75 -7.37 21.38
C SER A 326 -5.61 -6.38 21.07
N ALA A 327 -4.36 -6.77 21.33
CA ALA A 327 -3.22 -5.92 21.04
C ALA A 327 -3.12 -5.56 19.54
N ASP A 328 -3.44 -6.52 18.67
CA ASP A 328 -3.44 -6.34 17.21
C ASP A 328 -4.53 -5.35 16.78
N ASP A 329 -5.77 -5.51 17.29
CA ASP A 329 -6.85 -4.56 17.01
C ASP A 329 -6.51 -3.15 17.56
N MET A 330 -5.82 -3.08 18.70
CA MET A 330 -5.41 -1.80 19.31
C MET A 330 -4.44 -1.00 18.43
N ASP A 331 -3.60 -1.65 17.62
CA ASP A 331 -2.77 -0.96 16.62
C ASP A 331 -3.62 -0.35 15.50
N SER A 332 -4.63 -1.09 15.03
CA SER A 332 -5.61 -0.59 14.06
C SER A 332 -6.40 0.60 14.61
N TRP A 333 -6.86 0.54 15.87
CA TRP A 333 -7.50 1.66 16.55
C TRP A 333 -6.61 2.91 16.65
N ARG A 334 -5.33 2.75 17.00
CA ARG A 334 -4.37 3.87 17.05
C ARG A 334 -4.24 4.57 15.70
N GLY A 335 -4.10 3.79 14.62
CA GLY A 335 -4.01 4.32 13.26
C GLY A 335 -5.28 5.07 12.86
N VAL A 336 -6.45 4.46 13.08
CA VAL A 336 -7.76 5.03 12.74
C VAL A 336 -8.04 6.32 13.51
N LEU A 337 -7.75 6.35 14.81
CA LEU A 337 -7.95 7.54 15.63
C LEU A 337 -7.01 8.67 15.23
N THR A 338 -5.77 8.37 14.84
CA THR A 338 -4.84 9.38 14.31
C THR A 338 -5.41 10.05 13.06
N ILE A 339 -5.88 9.24 12.11
CA ILE A 339 -6.52 9.71 10.87
C ILE A 339 -7.77 10.54 11.17
N PHE A 340 -8.59 10.09 12.13
CA PHE A 340 -9.78 10.82 12.54
C PHE A 340 -9.45 12.18 13.14
N VAL A 341 -8.48 12.25 14.06
CA VAL A 341 -8.04 13.51 14.68
C VAL A 341 -7.44 14.46 13.62
N ASP A 342 -6.61 13.95 12.71
CA ASP A 342 -6.06 14.74 11.59
C ASP A 342 -7.14 15.24 10.64
N GLY A 343 -8.18 14.43 10.45
CA GLY A 343 -9.38 14.79 9.71
C GLY A 343 -10.19 15.89 10.40
N VAL A 344 -10.48 15.76 11.69
CA VAL A 344 -11.35 16.70 12.41
C VAL A 344 -10.63 18.00 12.75
N SER A 345 -9.34 17.94 13.09
CA SER A 345 -8.52 19.10 13.48
C SER A 345 -7.13 19.00 12.84
N PRO A 346 -6.97 19.35 11.56
CA PRO A 346 -5.69 19.30 10.85
C PRO A 346 -4.59 20.09 11.58
N ARG A 347 -3.33 19.61 11.50
CA ARG A 347 -2.18 20.38 11.98
C ARG A 347 -2.00 21.63 11.11
N GLN A 348 -1.75 22.76 11.76
CA GLN A 348 -1.47 24.04 11.09
C GLN A 348 -0.06 24.09 10.54
#